data_AF-A0AA97ATT6-F1
#
_entry.id   AF-A0AA97ATT6-F1
#
_cell.length_a   1.000
_cell.length_b   1.000
_cell.length_c   1.000
_cell.angle_alpha   90.00
_cell.angle_beta   90.00
_cell.angle_gamma   90.00
#
_symmetry.space_group_name_H-M   'P 1'
#
loop_
_entity.id
_entity.type
_entity.pdbx_description
1 polymer ?
#
loop_
_entity_poly.entity_id
_entity_poly.type
_entity_poly.pdbx_seq_one_letter_code
_entity_poly.pdbx_strand_id
1 'polypeptide(L)'
;MTTEQKELAQREYQAGKAAFERGDYRQAVTALERSNALVEPGSKLGGEMQIWLVTAYEAAGQRTEAITLCRKACQHPDLTTRKQGKRLLYILEAPRLKTRPEWLTEIPNLEGIDENESDRDFGRSKFAPTKPTRRVEPKKPIVPEEVDLSQVNTQDNAFIWVALIAAIAIIAGLVWLS
;
A
#
# COMPACT_ATOMS: atom_id res chain seq x y z
N MET A 1 -19.29 -13.37 -24.78
CA MET A 1 -17.82 -13.49 -24.70
C MET A 1 -17.43 -14.94 -24.89
N THR A 2 -16.60 -15.26 -25.89
CA THR A 2 -16.17 -16.63 -26.16
C THR A 2 -15.13 -17.09 -25.13
N THR A 3 -14.94 -18.41 -24.96
CA THR A 3 -13.92 -18.97 -24.07
C THR A 3 -12.52 -18.52 -24.46
N GLU A 4 -12.21 -18.50 -25.76
CA GLU A 4 -10.93 -18.02 -26.29
C GLU A 4 -10.64 -16.56 -25.93
N GLN A 5 -11.65 -15.67 -26.03
CA GLN A 5 -11.50 -14.27 -25.63
C GLN A 5 -11.21 -14.12 -24.14
N LYS A 6 -11.85 -14.95 -23.30
CA LYS A 6 -11.60 -14.95 -21.84
C LYS A 6 -10.18 -15.39 -21.51
N GLU A 7 -9.69 -16.43 -22.17
CA GLU A 7 -8.32 -16.91 -21.99
C GLU A 7 -7.30 -15.87 -22.45
N LEU A 8 -7.51 -15.24 -23.60
CA LEU A 8 -6.64 -14.18 -24.10
C LEU A 8 -6.63 -12.97 -23.15
N ALA A 9 -7.80 -12.54 -22.69
CA ALA A 9 -7.90 -11.46 -21.71
C ALA A 9 -7.14 -11.78 -20.42
N GLN A 10 -7.26 -13.02 -19.94
CA GLN A 10 -6.55 -13.45 -18.74
C GLN A 10 -5.03 -13.47 -18.95
N ARG A 11 -4.55 -13.91 -20.11
CA ARG A 11 -3.12 -13.91 -20.45
C ARG A 11 -2.55 -12.49 -20.46
N GLU A 12 -3.21 -11.56 -21.16
CA GLU A 12 -2.82 -10.15 -21.21
C GLU A 12 -2.86 -9.51 -19.81
N TYR A 13 -3.86 -9.84 -18.99
CA TYR A 13 -3.97 -9.37 -17.62
C TYR A 13 -2.79 -9.84 -16.74
N GLN A 14 -2.41 -11.12 -16.81
CA GLN A 14 -1.25 -11.62 -16.08
C GLN A 14 0.06 -11.02 -16.60
N ALA A 15 0.21 -10.86 -17.92
CA ALA A 15 1.37 -10.20 -18.51
C ALA A 15 1.51 -8.75 -18.03
N GLY A 16 0.39 -8.02 -17.98
CA GLY A 16 0.33 -6.65 -17.47
C GLY A 16 0.69 -6.55 -15.99
N LYS A 17 0.17 -7.46 -15.15
CA LYS A 17 0.56 -7.53 -13.74
C LYS A 17 2.04 -7.83 -13.55
N ALA A 18 2.59 -8.81 -14.28
CA ALA A 18 3.99 -9.15 -14.19
C ALA A 18 4.91 -7.99 -14.63
N ALA A 19 4.52 -7.23 -15.67
CA ALA A 19 5.22 -6.02 -16.07
C ALA A 19 5.14 -4.92 -15.00
N PHE A 20 3.96 -4.73 -14.40
CA PHE A 20 3.77 -3.77 -13.31
C PHE A 20 4.67 -4.08 -12.11
N GLU A 21 4.74 -5.35 -11.69
CA GLU A 21 5.57 -5.82 -10.58
C GLU A 21 7.08 -5.64 -10.84
N ARG A 22 7.51 -5.64 -12.11
CA ARG A 22 8.90 -5.34 -12.51
C ARG A 22 9.21 -3.84 -12.62
N GLY A 23 8.21 -2.97 -12.52
CA GLY A 23 8.36 -1.53 -12.74
C GLY A 23 8.26 -1.09 -14.21
N ASP A 24 7.94 -2.00 -15.14
CA ASP A 24 7.76 -1.71 -16.57
C ASP A 24 6.37 -1.11 -16.85
N TYR A 25 6.05 0.04 -16.23
CA TYR A 25 4.69 0.57 -16.17
C TYR A 25 4.05 0.86 -17.53
N ARG A 26 4.85 1.28 -18.53
CA ARG A 26 4.33 1.51 -19.89
C ARG A 26 3.86 0.21 -20.56
N GLN A 27 4.62 -0.88 -20.38
CA GLN A 27 4.23 -2.19 -20.91
C GLN A 27 3.03 -2.74 -20.15
N ALA A 28 2.99 -2.53 -18.83
CA ALA A 28 1.85 -2.91 -17.99
C ALA A 28 0.55 -2.24 -18.47
N VAL A 29 0.58 -0.93 -18.71
CA VAL A 29 -0.58 -0.18 -19.25
C VAL A 29 -1.05 -0.79 -20.57
N THR A 30 -0.16 -1.02 -21.53
CA THR A 30 -0.54 -1.57 -22.85
C THR A 30 -1.19 -2.95 -22.73
N ALA A 31 -0.63 -3.85 -21.91
CA ALA A 31 -1.21 -5.19 -21.72
C ALA A 31 -2.56 -5.14 -20.99
N LEU A 32 -2.69 -4.28 -19.98
CA LEU A 32 -3.94 -4.10 -19.22
C LEU A 32 -5.05 -3.43 -20.05
N GLU A 33 -4.71 -2.51 -20.94
CA GLU A 33 -5.65 -1.94 -21.91
C GLU A 33 -6.20 -3.01 -22.85
N ARG A 34 -5.32 -3.88 -23.38
CA ARG A 34 -5.73 -5.03 -24.22
C ARG A 34 -6.62 -6.00 -23.47
N SER A 35 -6.27 -6.36 -22.23
CA SER A 35 -7.12 -7.25 -21.43
C SER A 35 -8.50 -6.64 -21.17
N ASN A 36 -8.55 -5.34 -20.84
CA ASN A 36 -9.79 -4.64 -20.55
C ASN A 36 -10.68 -4.47 -21.81
N ALA A 37 -10.08 -4.33 -23.00
CA ALA A 37 -10.81 -4.28 -24.26
C ALA A 37 -11.47 -5.62 -24.65
N LEU A 38 -10.94 -6.74 -24.14
CA LEU A 38 -11.45 -8.08 -24.45
C LEU A 38 -12.61 -8.51 -23.55
N VAL A 39 -12.80 -7.86 -22.39
CA VAL A 39 -13.76 -8.25 -21.34
C VAL A 39 -14.94 -7.28 -21.28
N GLU A 40 -16.10 -7.78 -20.89
CA GLU A 40 -17.25 -6.93 -20.59
C GLU A 40 -16.95 -6.00 -19.39
N PRO A 41 -17.05 -4.67 -19.56
CA PRO A 41 -16.63 -3.71 -18.54
C PRO A 41 -17.39 -3.77 -17.21
N GLY A 42 -18.58 -4.36 -17.18
CA GLY A 42 -19.40 -4.53 -15.97
C GLY A 42 -19.21 -5.88 -15.28
N SER A 43 -18.41 -6.79 -15.86
CA SER A 43 -18.14 -8.09 -15.23
C SER A 43 -17.20 -7.92 -14.04
N LYS A 44 -17.25 -8.86 -13.08
CA LYS A 44 -16.32 -8.86 -11.93
C LYS A 44 -14.85 -8.83 -12.38
N LEU A 45 -14.50 -9.65 -13.37
CA LEU A 45 -13.17 -9.71 -13.95
C LEU A 45 -12.76 -8.38 -14.60
N GLY A 46 -13.68 -7.76 -15.36
CA GLY A 46 -13.45 -6.45 -15.98
C GLY A 46 -13.23 -5.36 -14.92
N GLY A 47 -13.98 -5.39 -13.83
CA GLY A 47 -13.76 -4.52 -12.67
C GLY A 47 -12.37 -4.66 -12.06
N GLU A 48 -11.92 -5.89 -11.81
CA GLU A 48 -10.57 -6.17 -11.29
C GLU A 48 -9.48 -5.65 -12.25
N MET A 49 -9.63 -5.90 -13.56
CA MET A 49 -8.69 -5.41 -14.59
C MET A 49 -8.67 -3.88 -14.65
N GLN A 50 -9.83 -3.22 -14.53
CA GLN A 50 -9.91 -1.75 -14.49
C GLN A 50 -9.18 -1.17 -13.28
N ILE A 51 -9.31 -1.79 -12.10
CA ILE A 51 -8.60 -1.35 -10.90
C ILE A 51 -7.08 -1.45 -11.09
N TRP A 52 -6.60 -2.56 -11.66
CA TRP A 52 -5.18 -2.70 -12.01
C TRP A 52 -4.72 -1.68 -13.06
N LEU A 53 -5.55 -1.41 -14.07
CA LEU A 53 -5.24 -0.42 -15.09
C LEU A 53 -5.18 0.99 -14.51
N VAL A 54 -6.07 1.36 -13.57
CA VAL A 54 -5.99 2.63 -12.83
C VAL A 54 -4.66 2.77 -12.11
N THR A 55 -4.22 1.73 -11.40
CA THR A 55 -2.94 1.75 -10.69
C THR A 55 -1.74 1.82 -11.65
N ALA A 56 -1.82 1.15 -12.81
CA ALA A 56 -0.78 1.23 -13.84
C ALA A 56 -0.69 2.62 -14.47
N TYR A 57 -1.82 3.28 -14.73
CA TYR A 57 -1.84 4.66 -15.21
C TYR A 57 -1.19 5.63 -14.22
N GLU A 58 -1.50 5.54 -12.93
CA GLU A 58 -0.86 6.39 -11.92
C GLU A 58 0.65 6.14 -11.85
N ALA A 59 1.08 4.87 -11.85
CA ALA A 59 2.50 4.51 -11.83
C ALA A 59 3.26 4.98 -13.09
N ALA A 60 2.59 5.02 -14.24
CA ALA A 60 3.13 5.55 -15.50
C ALA A 60 3.09 7.09 -15.59
N GLY A 61 2.59 7.80 -14.56
CA GLY A 61 2.44 9.26 -14.56
C GLY A 61 1.24 9.78 -15.36
N GLN A 62 0.37 8.88 -15.85
CA GLN A 62 -0.84 9.18 -16.63
C GLN A 62 -2.04 9.42 -15.70
N ARG A 63 -1.92 10.43 -14.84
CA ARG A 63 -2.87 10.67 -13.73
C ARG A 63 -4.28 11.03 -14.22
N THR A 64 -4.39 11.73 -15.35
CA THR A 64 -5.68 12.13 -15.95
C THR A 64 -6.50 10.93 -16.39
N GLU A 65 -5.86 9.95 -17.00
CA GLU A 65 -6.41 8.68 -17.44
C GLU A 65 -6.80 7.83 -16.23
N ALA A 66 -5.92 7.76 -15.22
CA ALA A 66 -6.17 7.07 -13.96
C ALA A 66 -7.46 7.58 -13.28
N ILE A 67 -7.61 8.90 -13.11
CA ILE A 67 -8.80 9.50 -12.48
C ILE A 67 -10.05 9.23 -13.31
N THR A 68 -9.95 9.38 -14.64
CA THR A 68 -11.10 9.19 -15.55
C THR A 68 -11.62 7.76 -15.49
N LEU A 69 -10.72 6.78 -15.52
CA LEU A 69 -11.08 5.37 -15.40
C LEU A 69 -11.58 5.03 -13.99
N CYS A 70 -10.94 5.58 -12.95
CA CYS A 70 -11.33 5.35 -11.56
C CYS A 70 -12.75 5.86 -11.26
N ARG A 71 -13.16 7.01 -11.84
CA ARG A 71 -14.54 7.51 -11.76
C ARG A 71 -15.56 6.55 -12.37
N LYS A 72 -15.20 5.84 -13.44
CA LYS A 72 -16.05 4.77 -14.01
C LYS A 72 -16.13 3.57 -13.06
N ALA A 73 -15.01 3.17 -12.46
CA ALA A 73 -14.97 2.07 -11.48
C ALA A 73 -15.83 2.37 -10.23
N CYS A 74 -15.99 3.63 -9.82
CA CYS A 74 -16.90 4.05 -8.75
C CYS A 74 -18.38 3.78 -9.04
N GLN A 75 -18.77 3.56 -10.30
CA GLN A 75 -20.13 3.27 -10.74
C GLN A 75 -20.28 1.82 -11.23
N HIS A 76 -19.24 1.00 -11.07
CA HIS A 76 -19.24 -0.38 -11.51
C HIS A 76 -20.35 -1.19 -10.79
N PRO A 77 -21.05 -2.11 -11.46
CA PRO A 77 -22.14 -2.90 -10.85
C PRO A 77 -21.66 -3.76 -9.66
N ASP A 78 -20.47 -4.37 -9.78
CA ASP A 78 -19.85 -5.11 -8.67
C ASP A 78 -19.51 -4.21 -7.47
N LEU A 79 -19.97 -4.63 -6.29
CA LEU A 79 -19.82 -3.91 -5.03
C LEU A 79 -18.36 -3.76 -4.61
N THR A 80 -17.52 -4.77 -4.86
CA THR A 80 -16.12 -4.77 -4.42
C THR A 80 -15.29 -3.78 -5.23
N THR A 81 -15.44 -3.85 -6.56
CA THR A 81 -14.84 -2.92 -7.51
C THR A 81 -15.26 -1.48 -7.21
N ARG A 82 -16.55 -1.26 -6.95
CA ARG A 82 -17.08 0.07 -6.59
C ARG A 82 -16.45 0.63 -5.31
N LYS A 83 -16.29 -0.20 -4.27
CA LYS A 83 -15.62 0.21 -3.02
C LYS A 83 -14.14 0.54 -3.26
N GLN A 84 -13.43 -0.30 -4.02
CA GLN A 84 -12.03 -0.08 -4.37
C GLN A 84 -11.85 1.21 -5.19
N GLY A 85 -12.68 1.42 -6.20
CA GLY A 85 -12.68 2.64 -7.02
C GLY A 85 -12.85 3.90 -6.17
N LYS A 86 -13.83 3.93 -5.25
CA LYS A 86 -14.03 5.09 -4.36
C LYS A 86 -12.81 5.38 -3.48
N ARG A 87 -12.18 4.33 -2.95
CA ARG A 87 -10.97 4.46 -2.11
C ARG A 87 -9.79 4.99 -2.93
N LEU A 88 -9.59 4.48 -4.14
CA LEU A 88 -8.53 4.95 -5.03
C LEU A 88 -8.79 6.38 -5.50
N LEU A 89 -10.03 6.72 -5.87
CA LEU A 89 -10.38 8.07 -6.31
C LEU A 89 -10.05 9.11 -5.22
N TYR A 90 -10.36 8.80 -3.96
CA TYR A 90 -10.00 9.65 -2.83
C TYR A 90 -8.49 9.92 -2.74
N ILE A 91 -7.65 8.91 -2.98
CA ILE A 91 -6.18 9.05 -2.98
C ILE A 91 -5.73 9.88 -4.19
N LEU A 92 -6.29 9.62 -5.37
CA LEU A 92 -5.91 10.30 -6.61
C LEU A 92 -6.34 11.77 -6.65
N GLU A 93 -7.42 12.14 -5.98
CA GLU A 93 -7.90 13.52 -5.90
C GLU A 93 -7.33 14.29 -4.69
N ALA A 94 -6.60 13.61 -3.81
CA ALA A 94 -6.01 14.24 -2.63
C ALA A 94 -5.05 15.39 -3.04
N PRO A 95 -5.18 16.58 -2.43
CA PRO A 95 -4.29 17.70 -2.71
C PRO A 95 -2.87 17.41 -2.21
N ARG A 96 -1.87 17.90 -2.95
CA ARG A 96 -0.47 17.83 -2.49
C ARG A 96 -0.30 18.66 -1.23
N LEU A 97 0.31 18.04 -0.21
CA LEU A 97 0.65 18.74 1.03
C LEU A 97 1.73 19.79 0.76
N LYS A 98 1.52 21.01 1.26
CA LYS A 98 2.52 22.07 1.19
C LYS A 98 3.49 21.90 2.36
N THR A 99 4.76 21.70 2.08
CA THR A 99 5.82 21.76 3.09
C THR A 99 6.12 23.20 3.43
N ARG A 100 6.30 23.50 4.71
CA ARG A 100 6.72 24.83 5.15
C ARG A 100 8.25 24.86 5.34
N PRO A 101 8.96 25.89 4.86
CA PRO A 101 10.42 25.95 4.95
C PRO A 101 10.91 25.98 6.40
N GLU A 102 10.14 26.55 7.33
CA GLU A 102 10.49 26.53 8.77
C GLU A 102 10.55 25.13 9.40
N TRP A 103 10.03 24.09 8.72
CA TRP A 103 10.07 22.70 9.19
C TRP A 103 11.21 21.89 8.57
N LEU A 104 11.86 22.41 7.53
CA LEU A 104 12.97 21.73 6.86
C LEU A 104 14.29 22.38 7.26
N THR A 105 15.26 21.55 7.65
CA THR A 105 16.66 21.98 7.70
C THR A 105 17.22 21.89 6.30
N GLU A 106 17.63 23.03 5.74
CA GLU A 106 18.26 23.06 4.41
C GLU A 106 19.63 22.38 4.46
N ILE A 107 19.87 21.44 3.55
CA ILE A 107 21.19 20.83 3.38
C ILE A 107 22.04 21.84 2.59
N PRO A 108 23.18 22.29 3.12
CA PRO A 108 24.05 23.23 2.41
C PRO A 108 24.62 22.59 1.13
N ASN A 109 24.85 23.39 0.10
CA ASN A 109 25.50 22.91 -1.13
C ASN A 109 26.95 22.50 -0.83
N LEU A 110 27.29 21.24 -1.16
CA LEU A 110 28.60 20.63 -0.88
C LEU A 110 29.53 20.60 -2.10
N GLU A 111 29.09 21.12 -3.25
CA GLU A 111 29.80 21.03 -4.54
C GLU A 111 31.15 21.79 -4.58
N GLY A 112 31.44 22.62 -3.56
CA GLY A 112 32.69 23.36 -3.41
C GLY A 112 33.62 22.86 -2.29
N ILE A 113 33.40 21.65 -1.75
CA ILE A 113 34.27 21.08 -0.73
C ILE A 113 35.44 20.36 -1.41
N ASP A 114 36.61 21.01 -1.43
CA ASP A 114 37.87 20.37 -1.82
C ASP A 114 38.23 19.28 -0.79
N GLU A 115 38.51 18.06 -1.26
CA GLU A 115 38.85 16.90 -0.42
C GLU A 115 40.11 17.10 0.44
N ASN A 116 40.89 18.16 0.20
CA ASN A 116 42.19 18.44 0.82
C ASN A 116 42.18 19.52 1.93
N GLU A 117 41.05 20.15 2.27
CA GLU A 117 40.98 21.03 3.45
C GLU A 117 40.36 20.30 4.66
N SER A 118 41.12 19.37 5.23
CA SER A 118 40.75 18.66 6.47
C SER A 118 40.78 19.52 7.75
N ASP A 119 40.88 20.85 7.64
CA ASP A 119 41.20 21.72 8.78
C ASP A 119 40.35 22.99 8.92
N ARG A 120 39.24 23.11 8.19
CA ARG A 120 38.37 24.30 8.27
C ARG A 120 36.95 24.00 8.71
N ASP A 121 36.77 24.08 10.02
CA ASP A 121 35.63 24.75 10.68
C ASP A 121 34.20 24.29 10.32
N PHE A 122 34.01 23.04 9.88
CA PHE A 122 32.68 22.45 9.67
C PHE A 122 31.84 22.25 10.96
N GLY A 123 32.40 22.58 12.14
CA GLY A 123 31.75 22.46 13.44
C GLY A 123 31.25 23.76 14.07
N ARG A 124 31.53 24.94 13.49
CA ARG A 124 31.06 26.22 14.05
C ARG A 124 29.68 26.57 13.52
N SER A 125 28.67 26.20 14.30
CA SER A 125 27.33 26.74 14.15
C SER A 125 27.38 28.27 14.22
N LYS A 126 26.87 28.97 13.20
CA LYS A 126 26.73 30.45 13.17
C LYS A 126 25.66 30.98 14.14
N PHE A 127 25.14 30.12 15.02
CA PHE A 127 24.17 30.50 16.02
C PHE A 127 24.93 30.98 17.26
N ALA A 128 24.73 32.25 17.62
CA ALA A 128 25.21 32.77 18.90
C ALA A 128 24.76 31.83 20.03
N PRO A 129 25.62 31.53 21.03
CA PRO A 129 25.25 30.64 22.12
C PRO A 129 24.09 31.28 22.90
N THR A 130 22.87 30.83 22.61
CA THR A 130 21.73 31.07 23.49
C THR A 130 22.06 30.39 24.81
N LYS A 131 21.95 31.15 25.91
CA LYS A 131 22.11 30.63 27.28
C LYS A 131 21.35 29.30 27.37
N PRO A 132 21.93 28.25 27.98
CA PRO A 132 21.32 26.93 27.98
C PRO A 132 19.96 27.01 28.67
N THR A 133 18.90 27.08 27.87
CA THR A 133 17.54 26.80 28.33
C THR A 133 17.54 25.36 28.80
N ARG A 134 17.22 25.19 30.08
CA ARG A 134 17.03 23.92 30.80
C ARG A 134 16.81 22.77 29.83
N ARG A 135 17.80 21.86 29.76
CA ARG A 135 17.74 20.61 28.99
C ARG A 135 16.34 20.02 29.16
N VAL A 136 15.53 20.09 28.11
CA VAL A 136 14.34 19.26 28.01
C VAL A 136 14.92 17.87 27.81
N GLU A 137 14.74 17.00 28.80
CA GLU A 137 15.16 15.61 28.69
C GLU A 137 14.61 15.05 27.37
N PRO A 138 15.45 14.37 26.56
CA PRO A 138 14.97 13.77 25.32
C PRO A 138 13.78 12.86 25.67
N LYS A 139 12.60 13.19 25.14
CA LYS A 139 11.44 12.30 25.24
C LYS A 139 11.90 10.95 24.71
N LYS A 140 11.95 9.95 25.59
CA LYS A 140 12.25 8.56 25.21
C LYS A 140 11.37 8.21 24.01
N PRO A 141 11.92 7.52 22.99
CA PRO A 141 11.09 7.00 21.90
C PRO A 141 9.92 6.24 22.54
N ILE A 142 8.71 6.53 22.06
CA ILE A 142 7.50 5.81 22.44
C ILE A 142 7.66 4.41 21.85
N VAL A 143 8.37 3.54 22.58
CA VAL A 143 8.27 2.10 22.39
C VAL A 143 6.80 1.81 22.73
N PRO A 144 6.01 1.21 21.82
CA PRO A 144 4.69 0.74 22.19
C PRO A 144 4.89 -0.12 23.44
N GLU A 145 4.30 0.28 24.56
CA GLU A 145 4.36 -0.52 25.79
C GLU A 145 3.98 -1.95 25.42
N GLU A 146 4.78 -2.90 25.90
CA GLU A 146 4.53 -4.31 25.68
C GLU A 146 3.07 -4.58 26.01
N VAL A 147 2.32 -5.09 25.04
CA VAL A 147 0.89 -5.32 25.18
C VAL A 147 0.69 -6.22 26.39
N ASP A 148 0.14 -5.66 27.46
CA ASP A 148 -0.13 -6.39 28.68
C ASP A 148 -1.13 -7.51 28.38
N LEU A 149 -0.64 -8.75 28.32
CA LEU A 149 -1.42 -9.93 27.96
C LEU A 149 -2.57 -10.17 28.94
N SER A 150 -2.56 -9.57 30.13
CA SER A 150 -3.65 -9.64 31.09
C SER A 150 -4.86 -8.75 30.71
N GLN A 151 -4.67 -7.79 29.80
CA GLN A 151 -5.75 -6.94 29.26
C GLN A 151 -6.49 -7.58 28.08
N VAL A 152 -6.03 -8.73 27.59
CA VAL A 152 -6.73 -9.46 26.54
C VAL A 152 -7.97 -10.12 27.15
N ASN A 153 -9.15 -9.71 26.68
CA ASN A 153 -10.42 -10.26 27.15
C ASN A 153 -10.55 -11.75 26.77
N THR A 154 -10.39 -12.64 27.76
CA THR A 154 -10.52 -14.09 27.60
C THR A 154 -11.91 -14.64 27.97
N GLN A 155 -12.90 -13.78 28.23
CA GLN A 155 -14.21 -14.22 28.73
C GLN A 155 -15.03 -14.99 27.68
N ASP A 156 -14.80 -14.75 26.38
CA ASP A 156 -15.56 -15.35 25.27
C ASP A 156 -14.85 -16.53 24.59
N ASN A 157 -14.18 -17.40 25.38
CA ASN A 157 -13.41 -18.54 24.87
C ASN A 157 -14.16 -19.89 24.87
N ALA A 158 -15.49 -19.88 25.01
CA ALA A 158 -16.31 -21.10 25.06
C ALA A 158 -16.12 -22.01 23.82
N PHE A 159 -15.88 -21.43 22.65
CA PHE A 159 -15.59 -22.16 21.42
C PHE A 159 -14.33 -23.03 21.52
N ILE A 160 -13.29 -22.56 22.22
CA ILE A 160 -12.02 -23.30 22.38
C ILE A 160 -12.25 -24.57 23.20
N TRP A 161 -13.06 -24.50 24.26
CA TRP A 161 -13.43 -25.65 25.08
C TRP A 161 -14.26 -26.67 24.31
N VAL A 162 -15.22 -26.22 23.49
CA VAL A 162 -16.02 -27.11 22.64
C VAL A 162 -15.14 -27.84 21.62
N ALA A 163 -14.22 -27.11 20.97
CA ALA A 163 -13.28 -27.69 20.01
C ALA A 163 -12.34 -28.72 20.66
N LEU A 164 -11.86 -28.44 21.87
CA LEU A 164 -10.98 -29.34 22.62
C LEU A 164 -11.71 -30.63 23.03
N ILE A 165 -12.94 -30.53 23.53
CA ILE A 165 -13.77 -31.70 23.89
C ILE A 165 -14.07 -32.53 22.63
N ALA A 166 -14.44 -31.89 21.52
CA ALA A 166 -14.69 -32.59 20.27
C ALA A 166 -13.45 -33.34 19.77
N ALA A 167 -12.27 -32.71 19.84
CA ALA A 167 -11.01 -33.34 19.45
C ALA A 167 -10.70 -34.57 20.32
N ILE A 168 -10.87 -34.48 21.65
CA ILE A 168 -10.69 -35.62 22.56
C ILE A 168 -11.68 -36.73 22.25
N ALA A 169 -12.94 -36.41 22.01
CA ALA A 169 -13.97 -37.41 21.69
C ALA A 169 -13.68 -38.15 20.38
N ILE A 170 -13.19 -37.44 19.36
CA ILE A 170 -12.77 -38.04 18.08
C ILE A 170 -11.60 -38.99 18.31
N ILE A 171 -10.59 -38.58 19.06
CA ILE A 171 -9.42 -39.41 19.36
C ILE A 171 -9.82 -40.65 20.16
N ALA A 172 -10.65 -40.50 21.20
CA ALA A 172 -11.14 -41.62 21.99
C ALA A 172 -11.99 -42.60 21.17
N GLY A 173 -12.85 -42.08 20.29
CA GLY A 173 -13.65 -42.89 19.36
C GLY A 173 -12.77 -43.68 18.40
N LEU A 174 -11.71 -43.07 17.85
CA LEU A 174 -10.76 -43.76 16.98
C LEU A 174 -9.95 -44.83 17.71
N VAL A 175 -9.56 -44.59 18.97
CA VAL A 175 -8.86 -45.59 19.79
C VAL A 175 -9.77 -46.75 20.17
N TRP A 176 -11.07 -46.51 20.40
CA TRP A 176 -12.02 -47.58 20.73
C TRP A 176 -12.44 -48.40 19.50
N LEU A 177 -12.42 -47.82 18.30
CA LEU A 177 -12.69 -48.53 17.05
C LEU A 177 -11.47 -49.28 16.47
N SER A 178 -10.28 -49.10 17.06
CA SER A 178 -9.06 -49.84 16.75
C SER A 178 -8.93 -51.10 17.58
#